data_AF-A0A3N5T411-F1
#
_entry.id   AF-A0A3N5T411-F1
#
_cell.length_a   1.000
_cell.length_b   1.000
_cell.length_c   1.000
_cell.angle_alpha   90.00
_cell.angle_beta   90.00
_cell.angle_gamma   90.00
#
_symmetry.space_group_name_H-M   'P 1'
#
loop_
_entity.id
_entity.type
_entity.pdbx_description
1 polymer ?
#
loop_
_entity_poly.entity_id
_entity_poly.type
_entity_poly.pdbx_seq_one_letter_code
_entity_poly.pdbx_strand_id
1 'polypeptide(L)'
;MLYYAKGGVNESLSDAQLKQGLFEALKKLGVRKKVLALPPDFTRFYSRAGDLTCYAYEFYKDNFAAVLPTLGTHYPLTEKEKQEMFGDLPRKLFIDHNWRTDIVTLGEVPSSYVKEVSGGAVDYSWPAQVNKHIVQDNYDLILSIGQVLPHEVVGMANYTKNIFVGTGGKDGINKSHFLGAAFGMERMMGR
;
A
#
# COMPACT_ATOMS: atom_id res chain seq x y z
N MET A 1 -4.93 15.47 -7.79
CA MET A 1 -5.81 16.34 -6.98
C MET A 1 -5.49 16.08 -5.51
N LEU A 2 -5.25 17.12 -4.72
CA LEU A 2 -4.94 17.02 -3.29
C LEU A 2 -6.20 17.33 -2.48
N TYR A 3 -6.65 16.40 -1.64
CA TYR A 3 -7.87 16.57 -0.83
C TYR A 3 -7.60 17.24 0.52
N TYR A 4 -6.47 16.93 1.14
CA TYR A 4 -6.04 17.46 2.42
C TYR A 4 -4.52 17.41 2.53
N ALA A 5 -3.93 18.44 3.14
CA ALA A 5 -2.55 18.44 3.57
C ALA A 5 -2.42 19.29 4.83
N LYS A 6 -1.70 18.75 5.81
CA LYS A 6 -1.31 19.45 7.03
C LYS A 6 -0.02 18.81 7.54
N GLY A 7 0.94 19.62 7.94
CA GLY A 7 2.23 19.17 8.43
C GLY A 7 3.31 20.22 8.22
N GLY A 8 4.41 20.04 8.93
CA GLY A 8 5.59 20.89 8.88
C GLY A 8 6.73 20.26 9.69
N VAL A 9 7.95 20.77 9.54
CA VAL A 9 9.16 20.21 10.17
C VAL A 9 9.04 20.11 11.70
N ASN A 10 8.31 21.05 12.31
CA ASN A 10 8.10 21.13 13.77
C ASN A 10 6.67 20.77 14.18
N GLU A 11 5.85 20.24 13.26
CA GLU A 11 4.45 19.95 13.52
C GLU A 11 4.28 18.46 13.87
N SER A 12 3.65 18.19 15.02
CA SER A 12 3.19 16.87 15.39
C SER A 12 1.67 16.86 15.35
N LEU A 13 1.10 15.89 14.65
CA LEU A 13 -0.35 15.74 14.54
C LEU A 13 -0.85 14.83 15.67
N SER A 14 -1.76 15.35 16.48
CA SER A 14 -2.47 14.52 17.46
C SER A 14 -3.45 13.57 16.77
N ASP A 15 -3.90 12.55 17.49
CA ASP A 15 -4.87 11.56 17.00
C ASP A 15 -6.16 12.22 16.49
N ALA A 16 -6.64 13.24 17.22
CA ALA A 16 -7.80 14.03 16.82
C ALA A 16 -7.56 14.79 15.50
N GLN A 17 -6.36 15.35 15.30
CA GLN A 17 -6.00 16.06 14.08
C GLN A 17 -5.82 15.12 12.89
N LEU A 18 -5.23 13.93 13.09
CA LEU A 18 -5.13 12.88 12.08
C LEU A 18 -6.53 12.44 11.61
N LYS A 19 -7.41 12.13 12.57
CA LYS A 19 -8.79 11.76 12.30
C LYS A 19 -9.56 12.85 11.55
N GLN A 20 -9.48 14.09 12.02
CA GLN A 20 -10.14 15.23 11.40
C GLN A 20 -9.66 15.43 9.94
N GLY A 21 -8.35 15.39 9.71
CA GLY A 21 -7.76 15.55 8.38
C GLY A 21 -8.18 14.45 7.42
N LEU A 22 -8.19 13.20 7.88
CA LEU A 22 -8.69 12.08 7.08
C LEU A 22 -10.18 12.26 6.76
N PHE A 23 -11.02 12.60 7.75
CA PHE A 23 -12.46 12.78 7.54
C PHE A 23 -12.74 13.93 6.57
N GLU A 24 -11.97 15.01 6.61
CA GLU A 24 -12.07 16.10 5.64
C GLU A 24 -11.74 15.62 4.22
N ALA A 25 -10.65 14.87 4.06
CA ALA A 25 -10.25 14.30 2.78
C ALA A 25 -11.32 13.37 2.21
N LEU A 26 -11.85 12.46 3.03
CA LEU A 26 -12.88 11.50 2.63
C LEU A 26 -14.23 12.18 2.31
N LYS A 27 -14.59 13.26 3.02
CA LYS A 27 -15.77 14.08 2.67
C LYS A 27 -15.64 14.72 1.30
N LYS A 28 -14.48 15.33 0.99
CA LYS A 28 -14.21 15.94 -0.32
C LYS A 28 -14.15 14.92 -1.45
N LEU A 29 -13.74 13.69 -1.16
CA LEU A 29 -13.73 12.58 -2.11
C LEU A 29 -15.15 12.14 -2.52
N GLY A 30 -16.15 12.45 -1.70
CA GLY A 30 -17.56 12.14 -1.94
C GLY A 30 -17.98 10.75 -1.47
N VAL A 31 -19.23 10.39 -1.81
CA VAL A 31 -19.84 9.13 -1.38
C VAL A 31 -19.19 7.93 -2.07
N ARG A 32 -18.90 6.89 -1.28
CA ARG A 32 -18.41 5.58 -1.73
C ARG A 32 -19.22 4.48 -1.07
N LYS A 33 -19.52 3.44 -1.83
CA LYS A 33 -20.41 2.34 -1.46
C LYS A 33 -19.65 1.06 -1.14
N LYS A 34 -18.42 0.90 -1.65
CA LYS A 34 -17.63 -0.31 -1.43
C LYS A 34 -16.13 0.03 -1.38
N VAL A 35 -15.63 0.24 -0.16
CA VAL A 35 -14.27 0.69 0.10
C VAL A 35 -13.37 -0.48 0.51
N LEU A 36 -12.23 -0.61 -0.15
CA LEU A 36 -11.11 -1.48 0.26
C LEU A 36 -10.00 -0.62 0.86
N ALA A 37 -9.48 -0.98 2.04
CA ALA A 37 -8.26 -0.39 2.58
C ALA A 37 -7.05 -1.29 2.34
N LEU A 38 -5.93 -0.68 1.94
CA LEU A 38 -4.62 -1.31 1.76
C LEU A 38 -3.61 -0.69 2.76
N PRO A 39 -3.70 -1.00 4.07
CA PRO A 39 -2.69 -0.60 5.03
C PRO A 39 -1.41 -1.46 4.92
N PRO A 40 -0.26 -0.99 5.44
CA PRO A 40 0.91 -1.85 5.56
C PRO A 40 0.67 -2.95 6.59
N ASP A 41 1.61 -3.89 6.66
CA ASP A 41 1.62 -4.94 7.68
C ASP A 41 2.17 -4.46 9.03
N PHE A 42 2.30 -5.40 9.98
CA PHE A 42 2.75 -5.11 11.34
C PHE A 42 4.19 -4.57 11.42
N THR A 43 5.03 -4.80 10.40
CA THR A 43 6.39 -4.23 10.34
C THR A 43 6.40 -2.71 10.21
N ARG A 44 5.23 -2.10 10.02
CA ARG A 44 5.00 -0.65 9.98
C ARG A 44 4.04 -0.20 11.09
N PHE A 45 4.00 -0.90 12.22
CA PHE A 45 3.12 -0.58 13.35
C PHE A 45 3.14 0.91 13.74
N TYR A 46 4.32 1.50 13.90
CA TYR A 46 4.48 2.92 14.28
C TYR A 46 4.11 3.95 13.20
N SER A 47 3.69 3.52 12.00
CA SER A 47 3.28 4.41 10.91
C SER A 47 1.94 5.12 11.14
N ARG A 48 1.21 4.77 12.20
CA ARG A 48 -0.17 5.21 12.47
C ARG A 48 -1.17 4.79 11.39
N ALA A 49 -0.78 3.93 10.44
CA ALA A 49 -1.67 3.45 9.38
C ALA A 49 -2.81 2.57 9.91
N GLY A 50 -2.58 1.88 11.04
CA GLY A 50 -3.62 1.15 11.78
C GLY A 50 -4.75 2.09 12.21
N ASP A 51 -4.40 3.18 12.90
CA ASP A 51 -5.37 4.20 13.34
C ASP A 51 -6.14 4.82 12.16
N LEU A 52 -5.43 5.20 11.09
CA LEU A 52 -6.06 5.75 9.88
C LEU A 52 -7.04 4.76 9.23
N THR A 53 -6.73 3.45 9.27
CA THR A 53 -7.63 2.40 8.78
C THR A 53 -8.87 2.30 9.65
N CYS A 54 -8.72 2.35 10.98
CA CYS A 54 -9.84 2.36 11.92
C CYS A 54 -10.73 3.60 11.75
N TYR A 55 -10.13 4.77 11.53
CA TYR A 55 -10.87 6.00 11.23
C TYR A 55 -11.60 5.91 9.88
N ALA A 56 -10.99 5.32 8.86
CA ALA A 56 -11.67 5.09 7.58
C ALA A 56 -12.87 4.14 7.75
N TYR A 57 -12.74 3.09 8.57
CA TYR A 57 -13.86 2.22 8.93
C TYR A 57 -14.96 2.98 9.68
N GLU A 58 -14.61 3.81 10.66
CA GLU A 58 -15.59 4.64 11.38
C GLU A 58 -16.34 5.60 10.43
N PHE A 59 -15.63 6.16 9.45
CA PHE A 59 -16.21 7.08 8.47
C PHE A 59 -17.18 6.37 7.52
N TYR A 60 -16.75 5.24 6.93
CA TYR A 60 -17.51 4.55 5.89
C TYR A 60 -18.52 3.53 6.42
N LYS A 61 -18.36 3.04 7.65
CA LYS A 61 -19.24 2.08 8.33
C LYS A 61 -19.53 0.86 7.43
N ASP A 62 -20.81 0.63 7.12
CA ASP A 62 -21.25 -0.51 6.30
C ASP A 62 -20.67 -0.50 4.87
N ASN A 63 -20.21 0.65 4.37
CA ASN A 63 -19.56 0.75 3.05
C ASN A 63 -18.07 0.37 3.10
N PHE A 64 -17.48 0.20 4.29
CA PHE A 64 -16.12 -0.27 4.46
C PHE A 64 -16.08 -1.79 4.35
N ALA A 65 -15.70 -2.28 3.18
CA ALA A 65 -15.98 -3.64 2.78
C ALA A 65 -14.85 -4.62 3.13
N ALA A 66 -13.59 -4.20 3.08
CA ALA A 66 -12.45 -5.09 3.33
C ALA A 66 -11.18 -4.34 3.72
N VAL A 67 -10.26 -5.06 4.37
CA VAL A 67 -8.87 -4.67 4.60
C VAL A 67 -7.98 -5.74 3.99
N LEU A 68 -7.07 -5.33 3.12
CA LEU A 68 -6.03 -6.20 2.57
C LEU A 68 -4.67 -5.63 3.00
N PRO A 69 -4.09 -6.11 4.11
CA PRO A 69 -2.75 -5.70 4.51
C PRO A 69 -1.74 -5.98 3.41
N THR A 70 -0.91 -5.00 3.09
CA THR A 70 0.05 -5.06 1.98
C THR A 70 1.36 -5.72 2.43
N LEU A 71 1.34 -7.05 2.49
CA LEU A 71 2.43 -7.88 3.04
C LEU A 71 3.69 -7.94 2.17
N GLY A 72 3.55 -7.78 0.85
CA GLY A 72 4.54 -8.27 -0.09
C GLY A 72 4.80 -9.76 0.12
N THR A 73 6.02 -10.12 0.48
CA THR A 73 6.41 -11.52 0.72
C THR A 73 6.26 -11.99 2.17
N HIS A 74 5.86 -11.10 3.09
CA HIS A 74 5.74 -11.39 4.51
C HIS A 74 4.60 -12.37 4.82
N TYR A 75 4.62 -12.91 6.04
CA TYR A 75 3.55 -13.77 6.53
C TYR A 75 2.28 -12.97 6.83
N PRO A 76 1.09 -13.59 6.68
CA PRO A 76 -0.16 -12.99 7.13
C PRO A 76 -0.10 -12.57 8.61
N LEU A 77 -0.76 -11.45 8.93
CA LEU A 77 -0.83 -10.97 10.30
C LEU A 77 -1.52 -12.01 11.18
N THR A 78 -0.94 -12.28 12.34
CA THR A 78 -1.58 -13.04 13.40
C THR A 78 -2.76 -12.25 14.00
N GLU A 79 -3.68 -12.94 14.66
CA GLU A 79 -4.79 -12.27 15.35
C GLU A 79 -4.32 -11.28 16.42
N LYS A 80 -3.18 -11.56 17.08
CA LYS A 80 -2.56 -10.64 18.03
C LYS A 80 -2.08 -9.36 17.35
N GLU A 81 -1.36 -9.49 16.23
CA GLU A 81 -0.89 -8.33 15.46
C GLU A 81 -2.07 -7.52 14.89
N LYS A 82 -3.14 -8.19 14.44
CA LYS A 82 -4.37 -7.52 14.01
C LYS A 82 -5.02 -6.73 15.16
N GLN A 83 -5.06 -7.30 16.37
CA GLN A 83 -5.58 -6.61 17.56
C GLN A 83 -4.73 -5.41 17.96
N GLU A 84 -3.42 -5.58 17.97
CA GLU A 84 -2.51 -4.52 18.38
C GLU A 84 -2.49 -3.37 17.37
N MET A 85 -2.47 -3.67 16.07
CA MET A 85 -2.41 -2.65 15.00
C MET A 85 -3.75 -2.02 14.66
N PHE A 86 -4.85 -2.77 14.69
CA PHE A 86 -6.16 -2.31 14.20
C PHE A 86 -7.27 -2.32 15.27
N GLY A 87 -6.94 -2.56 16.54
CA GLY A 87 -7.91 -2.57 17.63
C GLY A 87 -9.10 -3.48 17.34
N ASP A 88 -10.30 -2.97 17.55
CA ASP A 88 -11.56 -3.72 17.45
C ASP A 88 -12.12 -3.83 16.02
N LEU A 89 -11.31 -3.52 14.99
CA LEU A 89 -11.74 -3.67 13.61
C LEU A 89 -12.20 -5.13 13.34
N PRO A 90 -13.41 -5.36 12.81
CA PRO A 90 -13.94 -6.71 12.67
C PRO A 90 -13.02 -7.62 11.85
N ARG A 91 -12.58 -8.73 12.46
CA ARG A 91 -11.61 -9.67 11.84
C ARG A 91 -12.08 -10.25 10.51
N LYS A 92 -13.40 -10.39 10.33
CA LYS A 92 -14.02 -10.85 9.08
C LYS A 92 -13.77 -9.94 7.87
N LEU A 93 -13.32 -8.70 8.07
CA LEU A 93 -12.99 -7.76 6.98
C LEU A 93 -11.60 -8.02 6.40
N PHE A 94 -10.73 -8.74 7.12
CA PHE A 94 -9.35 -8.94 6.71
C PHE A 94 -9.24 -10.02 5.65
N ILE A 95 -8.55 -9.71 4.57
CA ILE A 95 -8.16 -10.62 3.50
C ILE A 95 -6.65 -10.78 3.60
N ASP A 96 -6.18 -12.01 3.80
CA ASP A 96 -4.76 -12.30 3.81
C ASP A 96 -4.22 -12.32 2.37
N HIS A 97 -3.11 -11.60 2.14
CA HIS A 97 -2.48 -11.59 0.83
C HIS A 97 -1.61 -12.83 0.62
N ASN A 98 -1.90 -13.63 -0.42
CA ASN A 98 -1.02 -14.72 -0.86
C ASN A 98 -0.34 -14.40 -2.19
N TRP A 99 0.90 -13.90 -2.12
CA TRP A 99 1.73 -13.53 -3.28
C TRP A 99 2.05 -14.67 -4.26
N ARG A 100 1.73 -15.92 -3.90
CA ARG A 100 1.94 -17.10 -4.76
C ARG A 100 0.72 -17.47 -5.59
N THR A 101 -0.49 -17.19 -5.12
CA THR A 101 -1.72 -17.76 -5.72
C THR A 101 -2.83 -16.75 -5.95
N ASP A 102 -2.88 -15.63 -5.21
CA ASP A 102 -3.94 -14.63 -5.33
C ASP A 102 -3.63 -13.53 -6.33
N ILE A 103 -2.87 -13.83 -7.37
CA ILE A 103 -2.26 -12.81 -8.25
C ILE A 103 -2.92 -12.78 -9.63
N VAL A 104 -3.13 -11.56 -10.12
CA VAL A 104 -3.45 -11.27 -11.51
C VAL A 104 -2.42 -10.30 -12.09
N THR A 105 -2.06 -10.52 -13.36
CA THR A 105 -1.20 -9.59 -14.12
C THR A 105 -2.09 -8.64 -14.91
N LEU A 106 -1.98 -7.35 -14.64
CA LEU A 106 -2.79 -6.31 -15.31
C LEU A 106 -2.18 -5.81 -16.62
N GLY A 107 -0.90 -6.09 -16.81
CA GLY A 107 -0.13 -5.66 -17.97
C GLY A 107 1.36 -5.89 -17.73
N GLU A 108 2.17 -5.36 -18.63
CA GLU A 108 3.61 -5.56 -18.61
C GLU A 108 4.32 -4.28 -19.03
N VAL A 109 5.36 -3.91 -18.27
CA VAL A 109 6.29 -2.85 -18.65
C VAL A 109 7.34 -3.48 -19.57
N PRO A 110 7.52 -2.97 -20.80
CA PRO A 110 8.38 -3.62 -21.79
C PRO A 110 9.85 -3.55 -21.40
N SER A 111 10.61 -4.56 -21.82
CA SER A 111 12.06 -4.69 -21.53
C SER A 111 12.85 -3.46 -21.96
N SER A 112 12.50 -2.87 -23.11
CA SER A 112 13.14 -1.66 -23.62
C SER A 112 13.07 -0.49 -22.64
N TYR A 113 11.90 -0.27 -22.02
CA TYR A 113 11.71 0.78 -21.04
C TYR A 113 12.47 0.48 -19.75
N VAL A 114 12.41 -0.76 -19.25
CA VAL A 114 13.14 -1.19 -18.04
C VAL A 114 14.65 -1.02 -18.22
N LYS A 115 15.17 -1.35 -19.41
CA LYS A 115 16.57 -1.13 -19.78
C LYS A 115 16.95 0.34 -19.80
N GLU A 116 16.11 1.18 -20.40
CA GLU A 116 16.32 2.63 -20.45
C GLU A 116 16.38 3.23 -19.04
N VAL A 117 15.36 2.99 -18.20
CA VAL A 117 15.27 3.62 -16.87
C VAL A 117 16.32 3.09 -15.88
N SER A 118 16.82 1.88 -16.10
CA SER A 118 17.90 1.30 -15.30
C SER A 118 19.30 1.70 -15.77
N GLY A 119 19.43 2.45 -16.86
CA GLY A 119 20.72 2.77 -17.47
C GLY A 119 21.43 1.53 -18.02
N GLY A 120 20.67 0.54 -18.49
CA GLY A 120 21.17 -0.72 -19.03
C GLY A 120 21.53 -1.79 -18.00
N ALA A 121 21.26 -1.56 -16.70
CA ALA A 121 21.61 -2.52 -15.65
C ALA A 121 20.81 -3.83 -15.73
N VAL A 122 19.61 -3.79 -16.30
CA VAL A 122 18.76 -4.97 -16.54
C VAL A 122 18.06 -4.89 -17.89
N ASP A 123 17.73 -6.04 -18.48
CA ASP A 123 17.02 -6.16 -19.77
C ASP A 123 16.01 -7.30 -19.69
N TYR A 124 14.92 -7.05 -18.96
CA TYR A 124 13.73 -7.90 -18.95
C TYR A 124 12.49 -7.04 -18.82
N SER A 125 11.35 -7.57 -19.26
CA SER A 125 10.05 -6.97 -19.00
C SER A 125 9.61 -7.13 -17.54
N TRP A 126 8.79 -6.23 -17.02
CA TRP A 126 8.27 -6.29 -15.64
C TRP A 126 6.75 -6.47 -15.62
N PRO A 127 6.22 -7.55 -15.01
CA PRO A 127 4.78 -7.79 -14.97
C PRO A 127 4.12 -6.98 -13.86
N ALA A 128 3.09 -6.21 -14.20
CA ALA A 128 2.30 -5.42 -13.25
C ALA A 128 1.31 -6.33 -12.51
N GLN A 129 1.80 -7.00 -11.47
CA GLN A 129 1.05 -7.97 -10.68
C GLN A 129 0.44 -7.34 -9.43
N VAL A 130 -0.81 -7.70 -9.14
CA VAL A 130 -1.53 -7.29 -7.91
C VAL A 130 -2.40 -8.42 -7.39
N ASN A 131 -2.91 -8.28 -6.17
CA ASN A 131 -3.88 -9.19 -5.61
C ASN A 131 -5.21 -9.12 -6.40
N LYS A 132 -5.76 -10.26 -6.81
CA LYS A 132 -7.00 -10.38 -7.59
C LYS A 132 -8.19 -9.64 -6.97
N HIS A 133 -8.26 -9.58 -5.64
CA HIS A 133 -9.32 -8.87 -4.92
C HIS A 133 -9.38 -7.38 -5.28
N ILE A 134 -8.23 -6.75 -5.58
CA ILE A 134 -8.18 -5.33 -5.96
C ILE A 134 -8.99 -5.05 -7.22
N VAL A 135 -9.08 -6.01 -8.15
CA VAL A 135 -9.72 -5.80 -9.46
C VAL A 135 -11.02 -6.56 -9.65
N GLN A 136 -11.22 -7.69 -8.99
CA GLN A 136 -12.37 -8.57 -9.22
C GLN A 136 -13.59 -8.22 -8.37
N ASP A 137 -13.40 -7.57 -7.22
CA ASP A 137 -14.47 -7.37 -6.25
C ASP A 137 -15.29 -6.08 -6.46
N ASN A 138 -15.03 -5.32 -7.54
CA ASN A 138 -15.78 -4.09 -7.87
C ASN A 138 -15.81 -3.04 -6.74
N TYR A 139 -14.67 -2.84 -6.05
CA TYR A 139 -14.53 -1.72 -5.11
C TYR A 139 -14.64 -0.39 -5.87
N ASP A 140 -15.40 0.56 -5.34
CA ASP A 140 -15.52 1.91 -5.91
C ASP A 140 -14.53 2.91 -5.31
N LEU A 141 -13.80 2.49 -4.27
CA LEU A 141 -12.63 3.16 -3.73
C LEU A 141 -11.63 2.16 -3.15
N ILE A 142 -10.36 2.35 -3.50
CA ILE A 142 -9.22 1.70 -2.86
C ILE A 142 -8.43 2.77 -2.10
N LEU A 143 -8.34 2.63 -0.77
CA LEU A 143 -7.57 3.49 0.10
C LEU A 143 -6.18 2.88 0.37
N SER A 144 -5.16 3.33 -0.36
CA SER A 144 -3.77 2.97 -0.07
C SER A 144 -3.23 3.83 1.07
N ILE A 145 -3.10 3.24 2.26
CA ILE A 145 -2.70 3.93 3.49
C ILE A 145 -1.26 3.53 3.80
N GLY A 146 -0.40 4.49 4.14
CA GLY A 146 0.97 4.20 4.56
C GLY A 146 1.81 5.46 4.74
N GLN A 147 3.08 5.26 5.08
CA GLN A 147 4.06 6.33 5.26
C GLN A 147 5.06 6.39 4.09
N VAL A 148 5.47 7.60 3.72
CA VAL A 148 6.54 7.81 2.73
C VAL A 148 7.86 7.96 3.49
N LEU A 149 8.80 7.07 3.23
CA LEU A 149 10.14 7.05 3.83
C LEU A 149 11.18 6.68 2.77
N PRO A 150 12.45 7.10 2.91
CA PRO A 150 13.53 6.54 2.11
C PRO A 150 13.52 5.01 2.16
N HIS A 151 13.71 4.37 1.02
CA HIS A 151 13.61 2.92 0.87
C HIS A 151 14.72 2.39 -0.04
N GLU A 152 15.37 1.32 0.41
CA GLU A 152 16.56 0.74 -0.20
C GLU A 152 16.31 0.01 -1.53
N VAL A 153 15.07 -0.38 -1.81
CA VAL A 153 14.71 -1.07 -3.08
C VAL A 153 14.09 -0.14 -4.14
N VAL A 154 13.37 0.91 -3.72
CA VAL A 154 12.49 1.68 -4.63
C VAL A 154 12.66 3.20 -4.48
N GLY A 155 13.71 3.64 -3.80
CA GLY A 155 13.98 5.05 -3.51
C GLY A 155 13.10 5.60 -2.39
N MET A 156 11.78 5.62 -2.59
CA MET A 156 10.77 6.05 -1.63
C MET A 156 9.69 4.97 -1.42
N ALA A 157 9.39 4.66 -0.16
CA ALA A 157 8.35 3.71 0.21
C ALA A 157 6.93 4.23 -0.09
N ASN A 158 5.95 3.33 -0.02
CA ASN A 158 4.51 3.60 -0.24
C ASN A 158 4.21 4.03 -1.69
N TYR A 159 3.14 4.80 -1.91
CA TYR A 159 2.62 5.12 -3.24
C TYR A 159 2.38 3.84 -4.07
N THR A 160 2.89 3.77 -5.30
CA THR A 160 2.78 2.60 -6.17
C THR A 160 3.44 1.35 -5.58
N LYS A 161 4.46 1.48 -4.71
CA LYS A 161 5.07 0.34 -4.00
C LYS A 161 4.04 -0.41 -3.17
N ASN A 162 3.14 0.30 -2.50
CA ASN A 162 2.15 -0.31 -1.62
C ASN A 162 1.21 -1.26 -2.39
N ILE A 163 0.92 -0.91 -3.65
CA ILE A 163 0.09 -1.69 -4.55
C ILE A 163 0.91 -2.80 -5.19
N PHE A 164 1.92 -2.48 -5.99
CA PHE A 164 2.59 -3.45 -6.87
C PHE A 164 3.63 -4.33 -6.19
N VAL A 165 4.18 -3.91 -5.05
CA VAL A 165 5.04 -4.76 -4.23
C VAL A 165 4.25 -5.30 -3.05
N GLY A 166 3.53 -4.43 -2.35
CA GLY A 166 2.79 -4.79 -1.14
C GLY A 166 1.62 -5.75 -1.39
N THR A 167 1.01 -5.72 -2.57
CA THR A 167 -0.01 -6.71 -2.99
C THR A 167 0.43 -7.49 -4.23
N GLY A 168 1.73 -7.44 -4.55
CA GLY A 168 2.30 -7.98 -5.77
C GLY A 168 2.48 -9.49 -5.78
N GLY A 169 2.79 -10.02 -6.96
CA GLY A 169 3.16 -11.42 -7.13
C GLY A 169 4.65 -11.69 -7.12
N LYS A 170 5.02 -12.97 -7.04
CA LYS A 170 6.42 -13.44 -7.03
C LYS A 170 7.30 -12.73 -8.07
N ASP A 171 6.85 -12.69 -9.32
CA ASP A 171 7.69 -12.22 -10.42
C ASP A 171 7.85 -10.70 -10.41
N GLY A 172 6.73 -9.97 -10.21
CA GLY A 172 6.77 -8.51 -10.06
C GLY A 172 7.65 -8.08 -8.90
N ILE A 173 7.48 -8.72 -7.73
CA ILE A 173 8.29 -8.43 -6.53
C ILE A 173 9.76 -8.73 -6.79
N ASN A 174 10.11 -9.93 -7.27
CA ASN A 174 11.51 -10.33 -7.44
C ASN A 174 12.22 -9.47 -8.48
N LYS A 175 11.56 -9.16 -9.61
CA LYS A 175 12.13 -8.29 -10.65
C LYS A 175 12.32 -6.87 -10.14
N SER A 176 11.38 -6.31 -9.36
CA SER A 176 11.57 -5.00 -8.73
C SER A 176 12.77 -4.98 -7.77
N HIS A 177 12.94 -6.03 -6.96
CA HIS A 177 14.09 -6.13 -6.04
C HIS A 177 15.42 -6.24 -6.80
N PHE A 178 15.46 -7.06 -7.85
CA PHE A 178 16.67 -7.21 -8.66
C PHE A 178 16.99 -5.92 -9.43
N LEU A 179 16.00 -5.23 -9.99
CA LEU A 179 16.18 -3.93 -10.62
C LEU A 179 16.78 -2.92 -9.64
N GLY A 180 16.22 -2.79 -8.42
CA GLY A 180 16.76 -1.90 -7.39
C GLY A 180 18.21 -2.26 -7.04
N ALA A 181 18.49 -3.54 -6.79
CA ALA A 181 19.84 -4.00 -6.48
C ALA A 181 20.85 -3.74 -7.62
N ALA A 182 20.45 -3.97 -8.87
CA ALA A 182 21.30 -3.74 -10.04
C ALA A 182 21.52 -2.25 -10.34
N PHE A 183 20.52 -1.41 -10.07
CA PHE A 183 20.63 0.04 -10.23
C PHE A 183 21.53 0.68 -9.15
N GLY A 184 21.50 0.14 -7.92
CA GLY A 184 22.36 0.55 -6.81
C GLY A 184 21.69 1.52 -5.84
N MET A 185 21.84 1.25 -4.53
CA MET A 185 21.20 2.02 -3.46
C MET A 185 21.65 3.48 -3.43
N GLU A 186 22.93 3.73 -3.69
CA GLU A 186 23.56 5.06 -3.71
C GLU A 186 22.91 6.00 -4.74
N ARG A 187 22.30 5.42 -5.78
CA ARG A 187 21.67 6.17 -6.87
C ARG A 187 20.19 6.44 -6.63
N MET A 188 19.51 5.64 -5.82
CA MET A 188 18.05 5.71 -5.65
C MET A 188 17.55 6.07 -4.25
N MET A 189 18.26 5.70 -3.18
CA MET A 189 17.70 5.81 -1.82
C MET A 189 17.31 7.26 -1.49
N GLY A 190 16.05 7.46 -1.09
CA GLY A 190 15.53 8.78 -0.74
C GLY A 190 15.18 9.69 -1.93
N ARG A 191 15.14 9.13 -3.16
CA ARG A 191 14.85 9.87 -4.40
C ARG A 191 13.56 9.39 -5.07
#